data_AF-A0A952TU90-F1
#
_entry.id   AF-A0A952TU90-F1
#
_cell.length_a   1.000
_cell.length_b   1.000
_cell.length_c   1.000
_cell.angle_alpha   90.00
_cell.angle_beta   90.00
_cell.angle_gamma   90.00
#
_symmetry.space_group_name_H-M   'P 1'
#
loop_
_entity.id
_entity.type
_entity.pdbx_description
1 polymer ?
#
loop_
_entity_poly.entity_id
_entity_poly.type
_entity_poly.pdbx_seq_one_letter_code
_entity_poly.pdbx_strand_id
1 'polypeptide(L)'
;MRQTERNAKERRVALPIGAPAPEGIYLEFEGQAGFDLKIQSLDLPSQGIELLSVKEVSENDQPKTVASVFVPNEKVAAFIKKIEQYRDEDTKGGSPKNAPLVNGIENVRLAVVRSLWTDLDDALPAEGENIWWEVWLRATPDAIPRFSNFAQARDISISRRHLIFPDRHVVLAYTTAQALATSIDSLGFIAELRRAKETTADFLQMPNREQQQWADALRGLTDAPDAALSPVVCILDTGVNKQHPLIDPFLHPEKLLTCDPSWNTNDHNGHGTQMTGLALYGDLNTALLSTTRISVPCEVESVKILPPTGANHPDLYGNITEEAVNRA
;
A
#
# COMPACT_ATOMS: atom_id res chain seq x y z
N MET A 1 23.98 -17.98 -3.84
CA MET A 1 23.06 -19.14 -3.74
C MET A 1 23.53 -20.27 -2.81
N ARG A 2 24.67 -20.93 -3.00
CA ARG A 2 25.18 -21.94 -2.03
C ARG A 2 25.38 -21.35 -0.62
N GLN A 3 25.82 -20.09 -0.54
CA GLN A 3 25.85 -19.34 0.71
C GLN A 3 24.43 -19.06 1.26
N THR A 4 23.48 -18.72 0.40
CA THR A 4 22.07 -18.49 0.74
C THR A 4 21.43 -19.75 1.34
N GLU A 5 21.68 -20.92 0.76
CA GLU A 5 21.26 -22.21 1.31
C GLU A 5 21.92 -22.53 2.65
N ARG A 6 23.23 -22.27 2.77
CA ARG A 6 23.95 -22.48 4.02
C ARG A 6 23.38 -21.60 5.12
N ASN A 7 23.17 -20.32 4.83
CA ASN A 7 22.52 -19.38 5.75
C ASN A 7 21.09 -19.82 6.09
N ALA A 8 20.34 -20.38 5.14
CA ALA A 8 19.00 -20.92 5.37
C ALA A 8 19.03 -22.14 6.31
N LYS A 9 20.00 -23.04 6.13
CA LYS A 9 20.24 -24.18 7.02
C LYS A 9 20.67 -23.72 8.42
N GLU A 10 21.53 -22.72 8.52
CA GLU A 10 21.98 -22.15 9.81
C GLU A 10 20.82 -21.47 10.55
N ARG A 11 19.97 -20.68 9.86
CA ARG A 11 18.74 -20.10 10.44
C ARG A 11 17.76 -21.15 10.96
N ARG A 12 17.61 -22.29 10.25
CA ARG A 12 16.75 -23.40 10.68
C ARG A 12 17.19 -24.05 12.00
N VAL A 13 18.49 -24.09 12.27
CA VAL A 13 19.03 -24.68 13.52
C VAL A 13 18.75 -23.79 14.73
N ALA A 14 18.48 -22.49 14.53
CA ALA A 14 18.16 -21.53 15.60
C ALA A 14 16.68 -21.53 16.02
N LEU A 15 15.84 -22.41 15.46
CA LEU A 15 14.41 -22.48 15.79
C LEU A 15 14.19 -23.06 17.20
N PRO A 16 13.18 -22.56 17.96
CA PRO A 16 12.82 -23.13 19.25
C PRO A 16 12.45 -24.62 19.18
N ILE A 17 12.84 -25.39 20.20
CA ILE A 17 12.51 -26.81 20.32
C ILE A 17 10.97 -26.97 20.31
N GLY A 18 10.46 -27.75 19.34
CA GLY A 18 9.02 -28.01 19.17
C GLY A 18 8.32 -27.19 18.08
N ALA A 19 9.00 -26.24 17.43
CA ALA A 19 8.45 -25.58 16.24
C ALA A 19 8.41 -26.56 15.04
N PRO A 20 7.33 -26.56 14.23
CA PRO A 20 7.31 -27.35 13.00
C PRO A 20 8.45 -26.91 12.08
N ALA A 21 9.08 -27.88 11.41
CA ALA A 21 10.15 -27.56 10.47
C ALA A 21 9.59 -26.69 9.33
N PRO A 22 10.27 -25.60 8.94
CA PRO A 22 9.80 -24.75 7.85
C PRO A 22 9.77 -25.56 6.55
N GLU A 23 8.66 -25.47 5.82
CA GLU A 23 8.41 -26.26 4.60
C GLU A 23 9.17 -25.74 3.38
N GLY A 24 9.73 -24.53 3.48
CA GLY A 24 10.50 -23.90 2.42
C GLY A 24 11.28 -22.70 2.91
N ILE A 25 11.85 -21.97 1.96
CA ILE A 25 12.63 -20.77 2.19
C ILE A 25 12.05 -19.60 1.40
N TYR A 26 12.24 -18.40 1.91
CA TYR A 26 11.92 -17.18 1.20
C TYR A 26 13.17 -16.64 0.51
N LEU A 27 13.07 -16.45 -0.80
CA LEU A 27 14.12 -15.86 -1.61
C LEU A 27 13.67 -14.51 -2.13
N GLU A 28 14.57 -13.54 -2.10
CA GLU A 28 14.40 -12.26 -2.75
C GLU A 28 15.30 -12.21 -3.99
N PHE A 29 14.68 -11.94 -5.14
CA PHE A 29 15.31 -11.79 -6.44
C PHE A 29 15.35 -10.31 -6.78
N GLU A 30 16.55 -9.78 -6.94
CA GLU A 30 16.75 -8.42 -7.40
C GLU A 30 17.00 -8.46 -8.90
N GLY A 31 16.22 -7.71 -9.65
CA GLY A 31 16.45 -7.45 -11.06
C GLY A 31 17.63 -6.51 -11.28
N GLN A 32 18.19 -6.52 -12.48
CA GLN A 32 19.18 -5.52 -12.85
C GLN A 32 18.50 -4.17 -13.13
N ALA A 33 19.05 -3.06 -12.63
CA ALA A 33 18.52 -1.73 -12.88
C ALA A 33 18.38 -1.43 -14.39
N GLY A 34 17.21 -0.95 -14.80
CA GLY A 34 16.89 -0.67 -16.21
C GLY A 34 16.54 -1.90 -17.07
N PHE A 35 16.49 -3.11 -16.49
CA PHE A 35 16.08 -4.33 -17.18
C PHE A 35 14.86 -4.96 -16.52
N ASP A 36 14.04 -5.64 -17.35
CA ASP A 36 12.85 -6.34 -16.87
C ASP A 36 13.20 -7.67 -16.19
N LEU A 37 12.74 -7.84 -14.95
CA LEU A 37 12.82 -9.10 -14.23
C LEU A 37 11.62 -9.97 -14.64
N LYS A 38 11.86 -11.15 -15.23
CA LYS A 38 10.80 -12.05 -15.69
C LYS A 38 10.08 -12.75 -14.53
N ILE A 39 9.28 -12.02 -13.77
CA ILE A 39 8.59 -12.48 -12.56
C ILE A 39 7.70 -13.69 -12.81
N GLN A 40 7.10 -13.85 -14.00
CA GLN A 40 6.25 -15.01 -14.33
C GLN A 40 7.06 -16.32 -14.36
N SER A 41 8.38 -16.24 -14.58
CA SER A 41 9.25 -17.42 -14.52
C SER A 41 9.64 -17.82 -13.09
N LEU A 42 9.38 -16.94 -12.12
CA LEU A 42 9.59 -17.16 -10.69
C LEU A 42 8.35 -17.70 -9.97
N ASP A 43 7.19 -17.66 -10.62
CA ASP A 43 5.94 -18.23 -10.11
C ASP A 43 5.67 -19.60 -10.75
N LEU A 44 5.78 -20.68 -9.98
CA LEU A 44 5.55 -22.05 -10.46
C LEU A 44 4.64 -22.81 -9.48
N PRO A 45 3.32 -22.48 -9.43
CA PRO A 45 2.41 -23.05 -8.44
C PRO A 45 2.31 -24.58 -8.49
N SER A 46 2.45 -25.18 -9.68
CA SER A 46 2.49 -26.64 -9.87
C SER A 46 3.66 -27.33 -9.16
N GLN A 47 4.69 -26.56 -8.79
CA GLN A 47 5.85 -27.02 -8.02
C GLN A 47 5.84 -26.51 -6.58
N GLY A 48 4.79 -25.80 -6.15
CA GLY A 48 4.70 -25.14 -4.85
C GLY A 48 5.60 -23.92 -4.69
N ILE A 49 6.26 -23.48 -5.77
CA ILE A 49 7.04 -22.24 -5.80
C ILE A 49 6.08 -21.11 -6.12
N GLU A 50 6.05 -20.09 -5.28
CA GLU A 50 5.01 -19.06 -5.34
C GLU A 50 5.64 -17.67 -5.28
N LEU A 51 5.30 -16.83 -6.26
CA LEU A 51 5.62 -15.41 -6.21
C LEU A 51 4.73 -14.73 -5.17
N LEU A 52 5.37 -14.08 -4.20
CA LEU A 52 4.68 -13.54 -3.03
C LEU A 52 4.40 -12.06 -3.17
N SER A 53 5.44 -11.30 -3.55
CA SER A 53 5.37 -9.86 -3.73
C SER A 53 6.35 -9.40 -4.80
N VAL A 54 6.01 -8.29 -5.46
CA VAL A 54 6.87 -7.59 -6.42
C VAL A 54 6.89 -6.12 -6.03
N LYS A 55 8.07 -5.52 -6.03
CA LYS A 55 8.28 -4.10 -5.74
C LYS A 55 9.15 -3.48 -6.82
N GLU A 56 8.93 -2.21 -7.07
CA GLU A 56 9.86 -1.39 -7.83
C GLU A 56 10.63 -0.50 -6.85
N VAL A 57 11.94 -0.55 -6.92
CA VAL A 57 12.85 0.32 -6.18
C VAL A 57 13.66 1.13 -7.18
N SER A 58 14.04 2.36 -6.82
CA SER A 58 14.92 3.18 -7.65
C SER A 58 16.37 2.99 -7.22
N GLU A 59 17.25 2.68 -8.17
CA GLU A 59 18.70 2.63 -7.99
C GLU A 59 19.36 3.49 -9.07
N ASN A 60 20.04 4.58 -8.67
CA ASN A 60 20.64 5.55 -9.58
C ASN A 60 19.65 6.11 -10.63
N ASP A 61 18.46 6.51 -10.20
CA ASP A 61 17.35 7.00 -11.05
C ASP A 61 16.84 6.01 -12.11
N GLN A 62 17.18 4.73 -11.96
CA GLN A 62 16.66 3.66 -12.81
C GLN A 62 15.74 2.72 -12.00
N PRO A 63 14.61 2.29 -12.58
CA PRO A 63 13.74 1.34 -11.92
C PRO A 63 14.43 -0.03 -11.85
N LYS A 64 14.26 -0.68 -10.70
CA LYS A 64 14.75 -2.01 -10.41
C LYS A 64 13.64 -2.81 -9.75
N THR A 65 13.33 -3.96 -10.32
CA THR A 65 12.27 -4.85 -9.81
C THR A 65 12.83 -5.79 -8.76
N VAL A 66 12.17 -5.92 -7.62
CA VAL A 66 12.51 -6.86 -6.55
C VAL A 66 11.34 -7.80 -6.32
N ALA A 67 11.57 -9.10 -6.42
CA ALA A 67 10.54 -10.13 -6.26
C ALA A 67 10.83 -11.05 -5.06
N SER A 68 9.88 -11.19 -4.14
CA SER A 68 9.94 -12.17 -3.06
C SER A 68 9.21 -13.45 -3.47
N VAL A 69 9.84 -14.60 -3.28
CA VAL A 69 9.35 -15.91 -3.74
C VAL A 69 9.49 -16.93 -2.61
N PHE A 70 8.45 -17.73 -2.38
CA PHE A 70 8.55 -18.91 -1.54
C PHE A 70 9.01 -20.11 -2.38
N VAL A 71 10.01 -20.85 -1.89
CA VAL A 71 10.53 -22.07 -2.52
C VAL A 71 10.45 -23.24 -1.53
N PRO A 72 9.67 -24.29 -1.81
CA PRO A 72 9.65 -25.50 -0.98
C PRO A 72 11.04 -26.13 -0.86
N ASN A 73 11.37 -26.69 0.30
CA ASN A 73 12.71 -27.23 0.59
C ASN A 73 13.18 -28.25 -0.46
N GLU A 74 12.28 -29.12 -0.91
CA GLU A 74 12.52 -30.16 -1.91
C GLU A 74 12.79 -29.59 -3.31
N LYS A 75 12.41 -28.32 -3.55
CA LYS A 75 12.63 -27.62 -4.82
C LYS A 75 13.85 -26.73 -4.83
N VAL A 76 14.42 -26.40 -3.66
CA VAL A 76 15.63 -25.54 -3.56
C VAL A 76 16.77 -26.08 -4.43
N ALA A 77 17.07 -27.39 -4.33
CA ALA A 77 18.12 -28.03 -5.12
C ALA A 77 17.84 -27.99 -6.64
N ALA A 78 16.57 -28.17 -7.05
CA ALA A 78 16.17 -28.08 -8.44
C ALA A 78 16.30 -26.65 -8.98
N PHE A 79 16.02 -25.66 -8.14
CA PHE A 79 16.16 -24.25 -8.47
C PHE A 79 17.64 -23.85 -8.63
N ILE A 80 18.52 -24.32 -7.74
CA ILE A 80 19.98 -24.14 -7.88
C ILE A 80 20.51 -24.78 -9.15
N LYS A 81 20.04 -25.99 -9.46
CA LYS A 81 20.43 -26.68 -10.69
C LYS A 81 20.11 -25.85 -11.93
N LYS A 82 19.00 -25.09 -11.95
CA LYS A 82 18.69 -24.19 -13.07
C LYS A 82 19.72 -23.07 -13.23
N ILE A 83 20.23 -22.53 -12.13
CA ILE A 83 21.28 -21.51 -12.14
C ILE A 83 22.63 -22.12 -12.55
N GLU A 84 22.98 -23.30 -12.05
CA GLU A 84 24.20 -24.01 -12.46
C GLU A 84 24.17 -24.36 -13.95
N GLN A 85 23.03 -24.83 -14.47
CA GLN A 85 22.83 -25.06 -15.90
C GLN A 85 23.01 -23.80 -16.74
N TYR A 86 22.59 -22.63 -16.24
CA TYR A 86 22.82 -21.37 -16.94
C TYR A 86 24.30 -21.00 -17.00
N ARG A 87 25.07 -21.29 -15.94
CA ARG A 87 26.51 -21.02 -15.92
C ARG A 87 27.31 -22.00 -16.79
N ASP A 88 26.92 -23.28 -16.78
CA ASP A 88 27.78 -24.37 -17.24
C ASP A 88 27.29 -25.05 -18.53
N GLU A 89 26.04 -24.84 -18.97
CA GLU A 89 25.45 -25.55 -20.11
C GLU A 89 24.80 -24.59 -21.13
N ASP A 90 25.13 -24.77 -22.40
CA ASP A 90 24.42 -24.12 -23.51
C ASP A 90 23.27 -24.98 -24.05
N THR A 91 22.26 -24.30 -24.60
CA THR A 91 21.24 -24.90 -25.47
C THR A 91 21.86 -25.30 -26.80
N LYS A 92 21.15 -26.14 -27.58
CA LYS A 92 21.58 -26.51 -28.94
C LYS A 92 21.78 -25.29 -29.87
N GLY A 93 21.16 -24.16 -29.56
CA GLY A 93 21.30 -22.90 -30.29
C GLY A 93 22.45 -22.00 -29.81
N GLY A 94 23.31 -22.48 -28.90
CA GLY A 94 24.49 -21.74 -28.41
C GLY A 94 24.19 -20.65 -27.38
N SER A 95 22.95 -20.54 -26.90
CA SER A 95 22.60 -19.65 -25.77
C SER A 95 22.61 -20.44 -24.46
N PRO A 96 23.01 -19.84 -23.33
CA PRO A 96 22.98 -20.49 -22.03
C PRO A 96 21.60 -21.05 -21.67
N LYS A 97 21.55 -22.24 -21.05
CA LYS A 97 20.28 -22.83 -20.58
C LYS A 97 19.64 -21.96 -19.50
N ASN A 98 18.31 -21.91 -19.45
CA ASN A 98 17.58 -21.06 -18.51
C ASN A 98 17.89 -19.55 -18.61
N ALA A 99 18.53 -19.07 -19.69
CA ALA A 99 18.82 -17.64 -19.89
C ALA A 99 17.62 -16.70 -19.73
N PRO A 100 16.40 -17.04 -20.20
CA PRO A 100 15.23 -16.20 -19.96
C PRO A 100 14.90 -15.97 -18.47
N LEU A 101 15.21 -16.94 -17.60
CA LEU A 101 14.99 -16.85 -16.15
C LEU A 101 16.13 -16.08 -15.47
N VAL A 102 17.38 -16.31 -15.88
CA VAL A 102 18.56 -15.85 -15.13
C VAL A 102 19.09 -14.49 -15.60
N ASN A 103 18.97 -14.15 -16.90
CA ASN A 103 19.55 -12.91 -17.45
C ASN A 103 19.05 -11.62 -16.77
N GLY A 104 17.82 -11.63 -16.26
CA GLY A 104 17.24 -10.47 -15.58
C GLY A 104 17.55 -10.39 -14.09
N ILE A 105 18.22 -11.40 -13.50
CA ILE A 105 18.49 -11.48 -12.06
C ILE A 105 19.91 -10.98 -11.79
N GLU A 106 20.02 -9.94 -10.97
CA GLU A 106 21.29 -9.43 -10.47
C GLU A 106 21.72 -10.16 -9.19
N ASN A 107 20.83 -10.28 -8.21
CA ASN A 107 21.11 -10.92 -6.92
C ASN A 107 19.99 -11.84 -6.46
N VAL A 108 20.36 -12.86 -5.67
CA VAL A 108 19.43 -13.75 -4.96
C VAL A 108 19.85 -13.87 -3.50
N ARG A 109 19.00 -13.40 -2.57
CA ARG A 109 19.25 -13.45 -1.13
C ARG A 109 18.08 -14.05 -0.35
N LEU A 110 18.30 -14.35 0.92
CA LEU A 110 17.22 -14.73 1.82
C LEU A 110 16.34 -13.52 2.09
N ALA A 111 15.02 -13.71 1.97
CA ALA A 111 14.09 -12.66 2.33
C ALA A 111 14.13 -12.39 3.85
N VAL A 112 13.84 -11.15 4.22
CA VAL A 112 13.63 -10.71 5.59
C VAL A 112 12.24 -10.07 5.69
N VAL A 113 11.81 -9.62 6.89
CA VAL A 113 10.52 -8.93 7.05
C VAL A 113 10.35 -7.79 6.06
N ARG A 114 11.40 -6.98 5.87
CA ARG A 114 11.41 -5.88 4.90
C ARG A 114 11.17 -6.35 3.45
N SER A 115 11.57 -7.57 3.09
CA SER A 115 11.28 -8.16 1.77
C SER A 115 9.79 -8.41 1.57
N LEU A 116 9.07 -8.83 2.62
CA LEU A 116 7.64 -9.10 2.57
C LEU A 116 6.76 -7.86 2.83
N TRP A 117 7.35 -6.74 3.26
CA TRP A 117 6.65 -5.46 3.46
C TRP A 117 6.17 -4.84 2.15
N THR A 118 4.86 -4.74 1.90
CA THR A 118 4.31 -4.20 0.64
C THR A 118 3.53 -2.89 0.81
N ASP A 119 3.66 -2.24 1.96
CA ASP A 119 3.14 -0.89 2.20
C ASP A 119 4.21 0.18 1.91
N LEU A 120 3.88 1.46 2.13
CA LEU A 120 4.84 2.56 2.02
C LEU A 120 6.05 2.34 2.95
N ASP A 121 7.25 2.71 2.49
CA ASP A 121 8.51 2.47 3.21
C ASP A 121 8.58 3.21 4.56
N ASP A 122 7.95 4.39 4.64
CA ASP A 122 7.85 5.22 5.85
C ASP A 122 6.80 4.72 6.85
N ALA A 123 5.86 3.88 6.41
CA ALA A 123 4.87 3.23 7.28
C ALA A 123 5.43 2.00 8.01
N LEU A 124 6.64 1.53 7.63
CA LEU A 124 7.31 0.41 8.31
C LEU A 124 7.64 0.83 9.74
N PRO A 125 7.14 0.13 10.77
CA PRO A 125 7.32 0.54 12.16
C PRO A 125 8.78 0.47 12.59
N ALA A 126 9.13 1.27 13.60
CA ALA A 126 10.43 1.24 14.22
C ALA A 126 10.68 -0.09 14.94
N GLU A 127 11.95 -0.41 15.19
CA GLU A 127 12.34 -1.62 15.92
C GLU A 127 11.68 -1.66 17.31
N GLY A 128 10.99 -2.75 17.62
CA GLY A 128 10.29 -2.95 18.89
C GLY A 128 8.91 -2.26 19.01
N GLU A 129 8.48 -1.50 18.01
CA GLU A 129 7.16 -0.86 17.99
C GLU A 129 6.06 -1.91 17.74
N ASN A 130 5.04 -1.93 18.59
CA ASN A 130 3.85 -2.76 18.38
C ASN A 130 2.81 -1.99 17.58
N ILE A 131 2.43 -2.55 16.44
CA ILE A 131 1.36 -2.02 15.59
C ILE A 131 0.38 -3.12 15.23
N TRP A 132 -0.78 -2.75 14.72
CA TRP A 132 -1.64 -3.67 13.99
C TRP A 132 -1.07 -3.89 12.59
N TRP A 133 -0.85 -5.15 12.24
CA TRP A 133 -0.37 -5.62 10.95
C TRP A 133 -1.51 -6.29 10.19
N GLU A 134 -1.59 -6.03 8.89
CA GLU A 134 -2.21 -6.98 7.97
C GLU A 134 -1.17 -8.04 7.60
N VAL A 135 -1.39 -9.27 8.07
CA VAL A 135 -0.57 -10.42 7.71
C VAL A 135 -1.27 -11.19 6.61
N TRP A 136 -0.74 -11.06 5.41
CA TRP A 136 -1.25 -11.75 4.22
C TRP A 136 -0.58 -13.11 4.15
N LEU A 137 -1.38 -14.17 4.22
CA LEU A 137 -0.95 -15.55 4.19
C LEU A 137 -1.22 -16.16 2.82
N ARG A 138 -0.38 -17.10 2.39
CA ARG A 138 -0.61 -17.97 1.23
C ARG A 138 -1.87 -18.78 1.47
N ALA A 139 -2.69 -19.00 0.45
CA ALA A 139 -3.97 -19.73 0.57
C ALA A 139 -3.76 -21.25 0.67
N THR A 140 -3.23 -21.71 1.80
CA THR A 140 -3.24 -23.12 2.18
C THR A 140 -4.36 -23.41 3.17
N PRO A 141 -4.99 -24.61 3.15
CA PRO A 141 -6.11 -24.93 4.05
C PRO A 141 -5.81 -24.77 5.56
N ASP A 142 -4.53 -24.82 5.93
CA ASP A 142 -4.03 -24.78 7.30
C ASP A 142 -3.36 -23.46 7.69
N ALA A 143 -3.27 -22.48 6.78
CA ALA A 143 -2.52 -21.23 7.00
C ALA A 143 -3.02 -20.46 8.23
N ILE A 144 -4.34 -20.24 8.36
CA ILE A 144 -4.94 -19.49 9.48
C ILE A 144 -4.81 -20.25 10.81
N PRO A 145 -5.15 -21.56 10.91
CA PRO A 145 -4.91 -22.32 12.14
C PRO A 145 -3.44 -22.32 12.58
N ARG A 146 -2.50 -22.48 11.65
CA ARG A 146 -1.07 -22.47 11.98
C ARG A 146 -0.59 -21.09 12.41
N PHE A 147 -1.05 -20.03 11.76
CA PHE A 147 -0.74 -18.66 12.19
C PHE A 147 -1.30 -18.39 13.58
N SER A 148 -2.53 -18.83 13.87
CA SER A 148 -3.15 -18.71 15.19
C SER A 148 -2.35 -19.43 16.28
N ASN A 149 -1.90 -20.66 16.03
CA ASN A 149 -1.06 -21.41 16.97
C ASN A 149 0.30 -20.74 17.19
N PHE A 150 0.92 -20.22 16.13
CA PHE A 150 2.15 -19.44 16.23
C PHE A 150 1.96 -18.18 17.09
N ALA A 151 0.87 -17.45 16.84
CA ALA A 151 0.55 -16.23 17.55
C ALA A 151 0.33 -16.52 19.04
N GLN A 152 -0.44 -17.56 19.37
CA GLN A 152 -0.66 -18.00 20.74
C GLN A 152 0.65 -18.37 21.46
N ALA A 153 1.55 -19.10 20.79
CA ALA A 153 2.83 -19.51 21.38
C ALA A 153 3.80 -18.35 21.66
N ARG A 154 3.53 -17.16 21.10
CA ARG A 154 4.38 -15.96 21.19
C ARG A 154 3.67 -14.75 21.79
N ASP A 155 2.49 -14.97 22.39
CA ASP A 155 1.67 -13.91 22.98
C ASP A 155 1.34 -12.77 21.99
N ILE A 156 1.18 -13.12 20.71
CA ILE A 156 0.75 -12.18 19.66
C ILE A 156 -0.77 -12.12 19.67
N SER A 157 -1.30 -10.92 19.83
CA SER A 157 -2.75 -10.68 19.75
C SER A 157 -3.20 -10.72 18.29
N ILE A 158 -4.18 -11.55 17.96
CA ILE A 158 -4.79 -11.60 16.61
C ILE A 158 -6.26 -11.23 16.67
N SER A 159 -6.76 -10.61 15.59
CA SER A 159 -8.19 -10.39 15.44
C SER A 159 -8.94 -11.70 15.26
N ARG A 160 -10.18 -11.76 15.78
CA ARG A 160 -11.08 -12.89 15.55
C ARG A 160 -11.57 -12.98 14.10
N ARG A 161 -11.58 -11.85 13.39
CA ARG A 161 -12.00 -11.76 12.00
C ARG A 161 -10.78 -11.90 11.10
N HIS A 162 -10.97 -12.61 9.99
CA HIS A 162 -10.00 -12.76 8.92
C HIS A 162 -10.73 -12.65 7.59
N LEU A 163 -10.01 -12.29 6.54
CA LEU A 163 -10.52 -12.25 5.16
C LEU A 163 -9.97 -13.45 4.39
N ILE A 164 -10.82 -14.07 3.56
CA ILE A 164 -10.46 -15.19 2.69
C ILE A 164 -10.65 -14.74 1.25
N PHE A 165 -9.54 -14.63 0.52
CA PHE A 165 -9.49 -14.47 -0.92
C PHE A 165 -9.09 -15.80 -1.58
N PRO A 166 -9.29 -15.98 -2.90
CA PRO A 166 -8.90 -17.19 -3.61
C PRO A 166 -7.42 -17.57 -3.40
N ASP A 167 -6.53 -16.57 -3.48
CA ASP A 167 -5.07 -16.81 -3.44
C ASP A 167 -4.40 -16.37 -2.12
N ARG A 168 -5.14 -15.68 -1.25
CA ARG A 168 -4.60 -15.10 0.00
C ARG A 168 -5.59 -15.18 1.15
N HIS A 169 -5.08 -15.25 2.37
CA HIS A 169 -5.86 -15.03 3.59
C HIS A 169 -5.28 -13.85 4.36
N VAL A 170 -6.10 -12.98 4.92
CA VAL A 170 -5.61 -11.80 5.66
C VAL A 170 -6.03 -11.90 7.11
N VAL A 171 -5.05 -11.84 8.01
CA VAL A 171 -5.24 -11.84 9.47
C VAL A 171 -4.66 -10.57 10.04
N LEU A 172 -5.39 -9.92 10.95
CA LEU A 172 -4.85 -8.79 11.70
C LEU A 172 -4.10 -9.30 12.94
N ALA A 173 -2.87 -8.83 13.14
CA ALA A 173 -2.04 -9.18 14.29
C ALA A 173 -1.45 -7.92 14.93
N TYR A 174 -1.49 -7.81 16.25
CA TYR A 174 -0.86 -6.74 17.01
C TYR A 174 0.47 -7.23 17.59
N THR A 175 1.58 -6.76 17.02
CA THR A 175 2.92 -7.25 17.38
C THR A 175 4.04 -6.36 16.81
N THR A 176 5.30 -6.76 16.98
CA THR A 176 6.48 -6.11 16.41
C THR A 176 6.96 -6.80 15.14
N ALA A 177 7.76 -6.09 14.33
CA ALA A 177 8.42 -6.67 13.16
C ALA A 177 9.31 -7.87 13.52
N GLN A 178 10.02 -7.82 14.66
CA GLN A 178 10.90 -8.88 15.15
C GLN A 178 10.13 -10.16 15.47
N ALA A 179 8.95 -10.05 16.08
CA ALA A 179 8.11 -11.20 16.37
C ALA A 179 7.65 -11.90 15.07
N LEU A 180 7.25 -11.12 14.05
CA LEU A 180 6.90 -11.63 12.71
C LEU A 180 8.10 -12.14 11.92
N ALA A 181 9.32 -11.66 12.16
CA ALA A 181 10.51 -12.24 11.54
C ALA A 181 10.64 -13.72 11.87
N THR A 182 10.33 -14.11 13.11
CA THR A 182 10.41 -15.50 13.54
C THR A 182 9.34 -16.41 12.92
N SER A 183 8.21 -15.87 12.42
CA SER A 183 7.23 -16.67 11.66
C SER A 183 7.72 -16.93 10.25
N ILE A 184 8.40 -15.98 9.60
CA ILE A 184 8.98 -16.20 8.27
C ILE A 184 9.90 -17.44 8.29
N ASP A 185 10.71 -17.57 9.34
CA ASP A 185 11.65 -18.68 9.48
C ASP A 185 11.00 -20.02 9.89
N SER A 186 9.77 -20.03 10.42
CA SER A 186 9.14 -21.23 11.01
C SER A 186 7.86 -21.71 10.31
N LEU A 187 7.16 -20.82 9.61
CA LEU A 187 5.82 -21.08 9.10
C LEU A 187 5.79 -21.29 7.60
N GLY A 188 6.55 -20.50 6.84
CA GLY A 188 6.58 -20.65 5.38
C GLY A 188 5.27 -20.30 4.66
N PHE A 189 4.34 -19.57 5.29
CA PHE A 189 3.07 -19.20 4.66
C PHE A 189 2.70 -17.72 4.76
N ILE A 190 3.59 -16.83 5.22
CA ILE A 190 3.41 -15.38 5.03
C ILE A 190 3.75 -15.04 3.58
N ALA A 191 2.88 -14.31 2.89
CA ALA A 191 3.11 -13.79 1.54
C ALA A 191 3.48 -12.30 1.58
N GLU A 192 2.73 -11.51 2.34
CA GLU A 192 2.94 -10.06 2.45
C GLU A 192 2.66 -9.55 3.86
N LEU A 193 3.23 -8.39 4.18
CA LEU A 193 3.02 -7.66 5.43
C LEU A 193 2.71 -6.20 5.09
N ARG A 194 1.67 -5.65 5.74
CA ARG A 194 1.31 -4.22 5.64
C ARG A 194 0.95 -3.66 7.01
N ARG A 195 0.97 -2.33 7.14
CA ARG A 195 0.37 -1.67 8.30
C ARG A 195 -1.14 -1.86 8.17
N ALA A 196 -1.80 -2.32 9.22
CA ALA A 196 -3.25 -2.37 9.20
C ALA A 196 -3.78 -0.93 9.09
N LYS A 197 -4.54 -0.66 8.03
CA LYS A 197 -5.13 0.66 7.83
C LYS A 197 -6.29 0.82 8.81
N GLU A 198 -6.27 1.91 9.57
CA GLU A 198 -7.43 2.30 10.35
C GLU A 198 -8.58 2.64 9.39
N THR A 199 -9.75 2.07 9.65
CA THR A 199 -10.86 2.17 8.71
C THR A 199 -11.53 3.54 8.82
N THR A 200 -11.67 4.24 7.68
CA THR A 200 -12.49 5.47 7.59
C THR A 200 -13.94 5.28 8.03
N ALA A 201 -14.42 4.03 8.03
CA ALA A 201 -15.75 3.65 8.49
C ALA A 201 -16.04 4.13 9.93
N ASP A 202 -15.03 4.16 10.80
CA ASP A 202 -15.22 4.60 12.18
C ASP A 202 -15.61 6.09 12.21
N PHE A 203 -14.89 6.96 11.48
CA PHE A 203 -15.22 8.38 11.35
C PHE A 203 -16.59 8.61 10.73
N LEU A 204 -16.94 7.84 9.69
CA LEU A 204 -18.24 7.99 8.99
C LEU A 204 -19.43 7.59 9.85
N GLN A 205 -19.24 6.67 10.80
CA GLN A 205 -20.30 6.19 11.70
C GLN A 205 -20.34 6.93 13.04
N MET A 206 -19.35 7.79 13.34
CA MET A 206 -19.33 8.62 14.54
C MET A 206 -20.53 9.57 14.62
N PRO A 207 -21.07 9.84 15.82
CA PRO A 207 -22.04 10.90 16.01
C PRO A 207 -21.47 12.27 15.61
N ASN A 208 -22.32 13.17 15.07
CA ASN A 208 -21.90 14.51 14.61
C ASN A 208 -21.10 15.30 15.65
N ARG A 209 -21.40 15.14 16.94
CA ARG A 209 -20.67 15.80 18.03
C ARG A 209 -19.20 15.36 18.08
N GLU A 210 -18.94 14.07 17.89
CA GLU A 210 -17.58 13.53 17.89
C GLU A 210 -16.86 13.93 16.60
N GLN A 211 -17.53 13.84 15.45
CA GLN A 211 -16.96 14.34 14.18
C GLN A 211 -16.53 15.82 14.28
N GLN A 212 -17.34 16.66 14.95
CA GLN A 212 -16.98 18.06 15.19
C GLN A 212 -15.72 18.20 16.05
N GLN A 213 -15.59 17.39 17.12
CA GLN A 213 -14.39 17.41 17.97
C GLN A 213 -13.13 17.03 17.21
N TRP A 214 -13.22 16.03 16.34
CA TRP A 214 -12.12 15.63 15.46
C TRP A 214 -11.77 16.71 14.44
N ALA A 215 -12.78 17.35 13.83
CA ALA A 215 -12.56 18.46 12.91
C ALA A 215 -11.90 19.66 13.61
N ASP A 216 -12.32 20.00 14.82
CA ASP A 216 -11.73 21.09 15.60
C ASP A 216 -10.28 20.77 16.01
N ALA A 217 -9.99 19.51 16.37
CA ALA A 217 -8.65 19.05 16.69
C ALA A 217 -7.71 19.14 15.47
N LEU A 218 -8.14 18.60 14.32
CA LEU A 218 -7.38 18.67 13.06
C LEU A 218 -7.17 20.12 12.62
N ARG A 219 -8.21 20.96 12.69
CA ARG A 219 -8.09 22.40 12.42
C ARG A 219 -7.00 23.05 13.28
N GLY A 220 -6.91 22.70 14.57
CA GLY A 220 -5.88 23.21 15.47
C GLY A 220 -4.45 22.74 15.15
N LEU A 221 -4.30 21.64 14.41
CA LEU A 221 -3.03 21.11 13.92
C LEU A 221 -2.69 21.59 12.51
N THR A 222 -3.60 22.26 11.82
CA THR A 222 -3.43 22.65 10.42
C THR A 222 -2.86 24.06 10.33
N ASP A 223 -1.70 24.19 9.69
CA ASP A 223 -1.09 25.49 9.39
C ASP A 223 -1.73 26.08 8.11
N ALA A 224 -1.94 27.39 8.12
CA ALA A 224 -2.43 28.10 6.94
C ALA A 224 -1.39 28.09 5.81
N PRO A 225 -1.83 28.01 4.54
CA PRO A 225 -0.94 28.20 3.39
C PRO A 225 -0.26 29.57 3.46
N ASP A 226 0.98 29.66 2.94
CA ASP A 226 1.64 30.94 2.75
C ASP A 226 0.97 31.67 1.58
N ALA A 227 0.08 32.61 1.88
CA ALA A 227 -0.71 33.34 0.88
C ALA A 227 0.12 34.05 -0.20
N ALA A 228 1.43 34.29 0.03
CA ALA A 228 2.30 34.89 -0.98
C ALA A 228 2.84 33.88 -2.00
N LEU A 229 2.80 32.58 -1.68
CA LEU A 229 3.46 31.51 -2.43
C LEU A 229 2.55 30.35 -2.78
N SER A 230 1.39 30.23 -2.13
CA SER A 230 0.50 29.09 -2.29
C SER A 230 -0.33 29.20 -3.59
N PRO A 231 -0.40 28.12 -4.38
CA PRO A 231 -1.30 28.07 -5.52
C PRO A 231 -2.76 28.08 -5.05
N VAL A 232 -3.63 28.59 -5.92
CA VAL A 232 -5.09 28.48 -5.76
C VAL A 232 -5.58 27.33 -6.63
N VAL A 233 -6.37 26.42 -6.05
CA VAL A 233 -7.01 25.32 -6.76
C VAL A 233 -8.48 25.65 -6.99
N CYS A 234 -8.89 25.68 -8.27
CA CYS A 234 -10.28 25.92 -8.67
C CYS A 234 -11.05 24.60 -8.79
N ILE A 235 -12.11 24.45 -7.98
CA ILE A 235 -12.98 23.27 -7.98
C ILE A 235 -14.24 23.52 -8.81
N LEU A 236 -14.35 22.83 -9.95
CA LEU A 236 -15.51 22.87 -10.84
C LEU A 236 -16.45 21.70 -10.53
N ASP A 237 -17.48 21.92 -9.71
CA ASP A 237 -18.30 20.82 -9.18
C ASP A 237 -19.74 21.25 -8.79
N THR A 238 -20.35 20.60 -7.79
CA THR A 238 -21.71 20.86 -7.26
C THR A 238 -21.80 22.08 -6.34
N GLY A 239 -20.67 22.77 -6.12
CA GLY A 239 -20.50 23.87 -5.17
C GLY A 239 -19.68 23.45 -3.96
N VAL A 240 -19.57 24.31 -2.94
CA VAL A 240 -18.83 24.00 -1.70
C VAL A 240 -19.64 24.40 -0.46
N ASN A 241 -19.58 23.58 0.59
CA ASN A 241 -20.08 23.97 1.89
C ASN A 241 -19.10 24.93 2.57
N LYS A 242 -19.28 26.24 2.35
CA LYS A 242 -18.44 27.29 2.94
C LYS A 242 -18.47 27.36 4.47
N GLN A 243 -19.40 26.69 5.14
CA GLN A 243 -19.45 26.64 6.61
C GLN A 243 -18.71 25.41 7.17
N HIS A 244 -18.11 24.58 6.32
CA HIS A 244 -17.41 23.38 6.75
C HIS A 244 -16.12 23.74 7.48
N PRO A 245 -15.89 23.26 8.72
CA PRO A 245 -14.86 23.81 9.58
C PRO A 245 -13.44 23.62 9.06
N LEU A 246 -13.17 22.51 8.37
CA LEU A 246 -11.86 22.22 7.79
C LEU A 246 -11.62 22.92 6.45
N ILE A 247 -12.63 23.55 5.85
CA ILE A 247 -12.56 24.10 4.50
C ILE A 247 -12.63 25.63 4.53
N ASP A 248 -13.54 26.19 5.34
CA ASP A 248 -13.76 27.64 5.49
C ASP A 248 -12.46 28.48 5.60
N PRO A 249 -11.43 28.07 6.37
CA PRO A 249 -10.20 28.85 6.50
C PRO A 249 -9.39 29.02 5.21
N PHE A 250 -9.63 28.17 4.21
CA PHE A 250 -8.85 28.10 2.96
C PHE A 250 -9.66 28.52 1.74
N LEU A 251 -10.91 28.95 1.93
CA LEU A 251 -11.74 29.44 0.84
C LEU A 251 -11.55 30.93 0.62
N HIS A 252 -11.54 31.36 -0.65
CA HIS A 252 -11.75 32.75 -1.01
C HIS A 252 -13.25 33.03 -1.15
N PRO A 253 -13.90 33.76 -0.22
CA PRO A 253 -15.36 33.92 -0.24
C PRO A 253 -15.88 34.64 -1.49
N GLU A 254 -15.06 35.52 -2.07
CA GLU A 254 -15.37 36.26 -3.29
C GLU A 254 -15.23 35.41 -4.57
N LYS A 255 -14.60 34.23 -4.47
CA LYS A 255 -14.36 33.28 -5.57
C LYS A 255 -15.18 31.99 -5.42
N LEU A 256 -16.30 32.09 -4.70
CA LEU A 256 -17.34 31.08 -4.70
C LEU A 256 -18.38 31.51 -5.74
N LEU A 257 -18.36 30.87 -6.90
CA LEU A 257 -19.08 31.28 -8.10
C LEU A 257 -19.99 30.15 -8.60
N THR A 258 -20.82 30.46 -9.58
CA THR A 258 -21.65 29.49 -10.28
C THR A 258 -21.80 29.91 -11.74
N CYS A 259 -21.94 28.96 -12.67
CA CYS A 259 -22.16 29.27 -14.08
C CYS A 259 -23.58 29.77 -14.37
N ASP A 260 -24.56 29.35 -13.58
CA ASP A 260 -25.95 29.80 -13.72
C ASP A 260 -26.31 30.77 -12.57
N PRO A 261 -26.57 32.05 -12.87
CA PRO A 261 -26.91 33.06 -11.85
C PRO A 261 -28.17 32.76 -11.05
N SER A 262 -29.02 31.83 -11.50
CA SER A 262 -30.20 31.38 -10.75
C SER A 262 -29.84 30.41 -9.61
N TRP A 263 -28.63 29.84 -9.61
CA TRP A 263 -28.16 28.94 -8.56
C TRP A 263 -27.46 29.71 -7.44
N ASN A 264 -27.44 29.10 -6.25
CA ASN A 264 -26.49 29.49 -5.21
C ASN A 264 -25.17 28.73 -5.39
N THR A 265 -24.14 29.15 -4.65
CA THR A 265 -22.79 28.57 -4.69
C THR A 265 -22.61 27.40 -3.72
N ASN A 266 -23.61 27.16 -2.86
CA ASN A 266 -23.58 26.08 -1.88
C ASN A 266 -23.59 24.72 -2.59
N ASP A 267 -22.88 23.79 -1.97
CA ASP A 267 -22.94 22.40 -2.38
C ASP A 267 -24.32 21.80 -2.08
N HIS A 268 -24.95 21.25 -3.11
CA HIS A 268 -26.28 20.64 -3.03
C HIS A 268 -26.23 19.10 -2.95
N ASN A 269 -25.06 18.50 -3.19
CA ASN A 269 -24.88 17.06 -3.25
C ASN A 269 -23.91 16.55 -2.17
N GLY A 270 -22.87 17.33 -1.88
CA GLY A 270 -21.75 16.98 -1.00
C GLY A 270 -20.46 16.69 -1.76
N HIS A 271 -20.54 16.36 -3.06
CA HIS A 271 -19.39 15.97 -3.87
C HIS A 271 -18.34 17.07 -3.97
N GLY A 272 -18.70 18.31 -4.35
CA GLY A 272 -17.75 19.41 -4.43
C GLY A 272 -17.08 19.75 -3.09
N THR A 273 -17.80 19.60 -1.97
CA THR A 273 -17.22 19.73 -0.62
C THR A 273 -16.19 18.64 -0.34
N GLN A 274 -16.48 17.39 -0.73
CA GLN A 274 -15.54 16.27 -0.59
C GLN A 274 -14.29 16.47 -1.46
N MET A 275 -14.45 16.91 -2.72
CA MET A 275 -13.33 17.23 -3.61
C MET A 275 -12.46 18.37 -3.07
N THR A 276 -13.08 19.37 -2.43
CA THR A 276 -12.35 20.44 -1.75
C THR A 276 -11.54 19.89 -0.57
N GLY A 277 -12.12 19.00 0.24
CA GLY A 277 -11.40 18.32 1.32
C GLY A 277 -10.20 17.51 0.80
N LEU A 278 -10.37 16.81 -0.32
CA LEU A 278 -9.30 16.04 -0.97
C LEU A 278 -8.16 16.94 -1.47
N ALA A 279 -8.48 18.10 -2.06
CA ALA A 279 -7.48 19.06 -2.52
C ALA A 279 -6.64 19.63 -1.36
N LEU A 280 -7.27 19.88 -0.21
CA LEU A 280 -6.63 20.48 0.96
C LEU A 280 -5.82 19.46 1.78
N TYR A 281 -6.38 18.26 2.02
CA TYR A 281 -5.85 17.30 2.99
C TYR A 281 -5.39 15.98 2.39
N GLY A 282 -5.64 15.73 1.10
CA GLY A 282 -5.43 14.42 0.49
C GLY A 282 -6.27 13.35 1.20
N ASP A 283 -5.61 12.31 1.72
CA ASP A 283 -6.28 11.31 2.54
C ASP A 283 -6.64 11.90 3.92
N LEU A 284 -7.89 12.34 4.06
CA LEU A 284 -8.41 12.90 5.29
C LEU A 284 -8.29 11.94 6.49
N ASN A 285 -8.27 10.61 6.26
CA ASN A 285 -8.06 9.64 7.34
C ASN A 285 -6.68 9.82 7.98
N THR A 286 -5.66 9.91 7.13
CA THR A 286 -4.27 10.15 7.54
C THR A 286 -4.15 11.49 8.25
N ALA A 287 -4.83 12.52 7.76
CA ALA A 287 -4.84 13.84 8.40
C ALA A 287 -5.52 13.81 9.79
N LEU A 288 -6.70 13.18 9.91
CA LEU A 288 -7.45 13.09 11.17
C LEU A 288 -6.70 12.32 12.26
N LEU A 289 -5.91 11.31 11.89
CA LEU A 289 -5.12 10.49 12.81
C LEU A 289 -3.74 11.08 13.14
N SER A 290 -3.37 12.17 12.47
CA SER A 290 -2.09 12.83 12.71
C SER A 290 -2.02 13.44 14.11
N THR A 291 -0.85 13.34 14.73
CA THR A 291 -0.52 14.06 15.97
C THR A 291 0.50 15.18 15.75
N THR A 292 0.94 15.36 14.51
CA THR A 292 1.87 16.41 14.09
C THR A 292 1.13 17.50 13.30
N ARG A 293 1.75 18.68 13.17
CA ARG A 293 1.20 19.75 12.35
C ARG A 293 1.15 19.35 10.88
N ILE A 294 0.10 19.80 10.20
CA ILE A 294 -0.16 19.54 8.78
C ILE A 294 -0.14 20.87 8.05
N SER A 295 0.61 20.94 6.95
CA SER A 295 0.58 22.09 6.05
C SER A 295 -0.36 21.79 4.90
N VAL A 296 -1.34 22.66 4.68
CA VAL A 296 -2.18 22.62 3.48
C VAL A 296 -1.39 23.25 2.32
N PRO A 297 -1.40 22.66 1.11
CA PRO A 297 -0.54 23.11 0.02
C PRO A 297 -1.11 24.30 -0.76
N CYS A 298 -2.42 24.59 -0.64
CA CYS A 298 -3.12 25.53 -1.49
C CYS A 298 -4.27 26.26 -0.79
N GLU A 299 -4.73 27.34 -1.41
CA GLU A 299 -6.05 27.91 -1.17
C GLU A 299 -7.04 27.36 -2.21
N VAL A 300 -8.34 27.49 -1.95
CA VAL A 300 -9.38 26.94 -2.82
C VAL A 300 -10.40 27.99 -3.22
N GLU A 301 -10.77 27.94 -4.49
CA GLU A 301 -11.94 28.59 -5.05
C GLU A 301 -12.86 27.56 -5.70
N SER A 302 -14.12 27.92 -5.95
CA SER A 302 -15.08 26.96 -6.50
C SER A 302 -16.05 27.62 -7.45
N VAL A 303 -16.26 26.99 -8.61
CA VAL A 303 -17.32 27.37 -9.55
C VAL A 303 -18.29 26.21 -9.66
N LYS A 304 -19.54 26.45 -9.25
CA LYS A 304 -20.60 25.47 -9.39
C LYS A 304 -21.06 25.37 -10.85
N ILE A 305 -20.73 24.24 -11.46
CA ILE A 305 -21.06 23.92 -12.86
C ILE A 305 -22.18 22.89 -12.97
N LEU A 306 -22.44 22.10 -11.92
CA LEU A 306 -23.46 21.07 -11.91
C LEU A 306 -24.79 21.61 -11.36
N PRO A 307 -25.91 21.39 -12.09
CA PRO A 307 -27.21 21.94 -11.71
C PRO A 307 -27.75 21.23 -10.46
N PRO A 308 -28.41 21.96 -9.54
CA PRO A 308 -29.08 21.35 -8.39
C PRO A 308 -30.15 20.30 -8.73
N THR A 309 -30.71 20.40 -9.94
CA THR A 309 -31.75 19.50 -10.44
C THR A 309 -31.51 19.16 -11.90
N GLY A 310 -31.67 17.89 -12.26
CA GLY A 310 -31.44 17.42 -13.62
C GLY A 310 -29.95 17.23 -13.92
N ALA A 311 -29.59 17.35 -15.19
CA ALA A 311 -28.21 17.26 -15.64
C ALA A 311 -27.97 18.24 -16.80
N ASN A 312 -26.73 18.69 -16.93
CA ASN A 312 -26.32 19.44 -18.10
C ASN A 312 -26.41 18.57 -19.34
N HIS A 313 -26.84 19.13 -20.47
CA HIS A 313 -26.78 18.43 -21.74
C HIS A 313 -25.31 18.21 -22.15
N PRO A 314 -24.90 17.01 -22.59
CA PRO A 314 -23.49 16.72 -22.91
C PRO A 314 -22.84 17.70 -23.88
N ASP A 315 -23.58 18.17 -24.89
CA ASP A 315 -23.10 19.16 -25.86
C ASP A 315 -22.71 20.51 -25.24
N LEU A 316 -23.17 20.81 -24.01
CA LEU A 316 -22.88 22.06 -23.31
C LEU A 316 -21.66 21.97 -22.39
N TYR A 317 -21.06 20.79 -22.18
CA TYR A 317 -19.96 20.63 -21.22
C TYR A 317 -18.77 21.53 -21.54
N GLY A 318 -18.41 21.68 -22.81
CA GLY A 318 -17.34 22.58 -23.24
C GLY A 318 -17.64 24.03 -22.88
N ASN A 319 -18.82 24.53 -23.27
CA ASN A 319 -19.24 25.90 -23.00
C ASN A 319 -19.34 26.21 -21.51
N ILE A 320 -19.86 25.26 -20.71
CA ILE A 320 -19.98 25.42 -19.25
C ILE A 320 -18.60 25.47 -18.59
N THR A 321 -17.65 24.65 -19.07
CA THR A 321 -16.27 24.65 -18.55
C THR A 321 -15.54 25.93 -18.92
N GLU A 322 -15.66 26.39 -20.17
CA GLU A 322 -15.10 27.65 -20.63
C GLU A 322 -15.64 28.84 -19.83
N GLU A 323 -16.96 28.90 -19.62
CA GLU A 323 -17.60 29.91 -18.78
C GLU A 323 -17.09 29.86 -17.34
N ALA A 324 -16.92 28.66 -16.78
CA ALA A 324 -16.42 28.50 -15.42
C ALA A 324 -14.99 29.04 -15.26
N VAL A 325 -14.11 28.72 -16.22
CA VAL A 325 -12.73 29.20 -16.25
C VAL A 325 -12.66 30.72 -16.44
N ASN A 326 -13.55 31.30 -17.26
CA ASN A 326 -13.60 32.75 -17.45
C ASN A 326 -14.09 33.52 -16.21
N ARG A 327 -14.85 32.86 -15.33
CA ARG A 327 -15.36 33.46 -14.09
C ARG A 327 -14.36 33.39 -12.93
N ALA A 328 -13.58 32.32 -12.87
CA ALA A 328 -12.52 32.11 -11.89
C ALA A 328 -11.41 33.18 -12.05
#